data_AF-A0A2E8GUS6-F1
#
_entry.id   AF-A0A2E8GUS6-F1
#
_cell.length_a   1.000
_cell.length_b   1.000
_cell.length_c   1.000
_cell.angle_alpha   90.00
_cell.angle_beta   90.00
_cell.angle_gamma   90.00
#
_symmetry.space_group_name_H-M   'P 1'
#
loop_
_entity.id
_entity.type
_entity.pdbx_description
1 polymer ?
#
loop_
_entity_poly.entity_id
_entity_poly.type
_entity_poly.pdbx_seq_one_letter_code
_entity_poly.pdbx_strand_id
1 'polypeptide(L)'
;MIIILVGCLSDYFLMQLRLSCLLIFFLLLTINLHGQPEPEFSPFDWVTYRQTGGIQSITEGFTYIYFATEEGGILRYHTFQNQFDDPITQAQGLSSNNIRSLHFDRETGMLWVASKHSLDYSYTREGNWTSIPYGNLALPKNVHIRRIGSSSAYVWLNAGASYLKLDRVSGISLGVFTIPDEEKILWSSSRVLAGIDIPEDIANYTVTEGWLLNGNQFLDPFGRTIDITSFYQTRFSDIWLGAGDGTLFLGDAQMETFYPFAFGLANSDITTFTKENDFWIAGRSGFRSGGITRFNPEELQFDLFDFEVTINMNDQSIYSSVDTGDEIWFGGEIGILVYKKKGNFWRLIDEAKGLPGGHIITMDHDTSHVWVGTPRGIARIHKDSKRSRLTGIEPFLHESFIYDIEVIEDQVWIGTSSQLYVYHQDQQALYDFRDMGDLSRISHQQDLLKNFWEIYEYKQWVYIASEQGLISYDKKRGQWSMVFETAHYNDRKINAMAFSDEYCFLGTNFGFDRIDLNRFFQRDYSYPFLGRVNDLFISDDVLWLGTNKGLTKFQWTKDF
;
A
#
# COMPACT_ATOMS: atom_id res chain seq x y z
N MET A 1 -44.80 -47.28 -26.65
CA MET A 1 -44.58 -46.76 -25.29
C MET A 1 -43.13 -46.87 -24.79
N ILE A 2 -42.28 -47.74 -25.36
CA ILE A 2 -40.87 -47.91 -24.94
C ILE A 2 -39.92 -46.86 -25.56
N ILE A 3 -40.22 -46.35 -26.76
CA ILE A 3 -39.35 -45.38 -27.46
C ILE A 3 -39.38 -43.97 -26.82
N ILE A 4 -40.48 -43.58 -26.17
CA ILE A 4 -40.62 -42.27 -25.53
C ILE A 4 -39.86 -42.21 -24.19
N LEU A 5 -39.74 -43.33 -23.48
CA LEU A 5 -39.02 -43.40 -22.20
C LEU A 5 -37.50 -43.28 -22.37
N VAL A 6 -36.94 -43.81 -23.47
CA VAL A 6 -35.49 -43.74 -23.76
C VAL A 6 -35.08 -42.31 -24.15
N GLY A 7 -35.95 -41.57 -24.85
CA GLY A 7 -35.73 -40.15 -25.17
C GLY A 7 -35.70 -39.26 -23.92
N CYS A 8 -36.67 -39.39 -23.02
CA CYS A 8 -36.71 -38.61 -21.77
C CYS A 8 -35.53 -38.90 -20.83
N LEU A 9 -35.04 -40.14 -20.77
CA LEU A 9 -33.86 -40.50 -19.97
C LEU A 9 -32.57 -39.91 -20.55
N SER A 10 -32.46 -39.84 -21.88
CA SER A 10 -31.33 -39.20 -22.59
C SER A 10 -31.27 -37.70 -22.31
N ASP A 11 -32.40 -37.00 -22.40
CA ASP A 11 -32.45 -35.54 -22.19
C ASP A 11 -32.17 -35.16 -20.72
N TYR A 12 -32.63 -35.96 -19.76
CA TYR A 12 -32.34 -35.73 -18.34
C TYR A 12 -30.85 -35.95 -18.01
N PHE A 13 -30.23 -36.95 -18.64
CA PHE A 13 -28.80 -37.22 -18.49
C PHE A 13 -27.94 -36.10 -19.11
N LEU A 14 -28.31 -35.61 -20.30
CA LEU A 14 -27.68 -34.47 -20.96
C LEU A 14 -27.83 -33.17 -20.15
N MET A 15 -28.99 -32.96 -19.50
CA MET A 15 -29.21 -31.80 -18.64
C MET A 15 -28.37 -31.85 -17.36
N GLN A 16 -28.24 -33.03 -16.73
CA GLN A 16 -27.34 -33.20 -15.58
C GLN A 16 -25.86 -33.03 -15.96
N LEU A 17 -25.46 -33.51 -17.15
CA LEU A 17 -24.09 -33.31 -17.66
C LEU A 17 -23.79 -31.83 -17.92
N ARG A 18 -24.76 -31.08 -18.45
CA ARG A 18 -24.65 -29.62 -18.63
C ARG A 18 -24.58 -28.89 -17.30
N LEU A 19 -25.41 -29.25 -16.30
CA LEU A 19 -25.34 -28.64 -14.96
C LEU A 19 -24.02 -28.94 -14.25
N SER A 20 -23.50 -30.16 -14.37
CA SER A 20 -22.21 -30.53 -13.77
C SER A 20 -21.04 -29.89 -14.51
N CYS A 21 -21.09 -29.75 -15.83
CA CYS A 21 -20.10 -28.95 -16.58
C CYS A 21 -20.19 -27.46 -16.21
N LEU A 22 -21.38 -26.90 -16.01
CA LEU A 22 -21.55 -25.51 -15.56
C LEU A 22 -21.05 -25.32 -14.13
N LEU A 23 -21.25 -26.31 -13.26
CA LEU A 23 -20.74 -26.30 -11.88
C LEU A 23 -19.21 -26.45 -11.86
N ILE A 24 -18.62 -27.27 -12.73
CA ILE A 24 -17.16 -27.41 -12.90
C ILE A 24 -16.56 -26.14 -13.50
N PHE A 25 -17.25 -25.51 -14.47
CA PHE A 25 -16.85 -24.23 -15.04
C PHE A 25 -16.97 -23.09 -14.01
N PHE A 26 -17.99 -23.11 -13.15
CA PHE A 26 -18.13 -22.20 -12.02
C PHE A 26 -17.09 -22.47 -10.92
N LEU A 27 -16.73 -23.73 -10.65
CA LEU A 27 -15.66 -24.10 -9.73
C LEU A 27 -14.27 -23.69 -10.27
N LEU A 28 -14.05 -23.81 -11.58
CA LEU A 28 -12.84 -23.33 -12.26
C LEU A 28 -12.75 -21.80 -12.28
N LEU A 29 -13.87 -21.08 -12.37
CA LEU A 29 -13.90 -19.62 -12.21
C LEU A 29 -13.66 -19.15 -10.76
N THR A 30 -13.88 -20.01 -9.76
CA THR A 30 -13.60 -19.68 -8.35
C THR A 30 -12.19 -20.01 -7.89
N ILE A 31 -11.32 -20.49 -8.78
CA ILE A 31 -9.88 -20.54 -8.48
C ILE A 31 -9.37 -19.10 -8.59
N ASN A 32 -9.62 -18.31 -7.56
CA ASN A 32 -8.84 -17.11 -7.33
C ASN A 32 -7.40 -17.59 -7.19
N LEU A 33 -6.61 -17.43 -8.25
CA LEU A 33 -5.16 -17.61 -8.20
C LEU A 33 -4.63 -16.56 -7.23
N HIS A 34 -4.55 -16.95 -5.96
CA HIS A 34 -3.92 -16.17 -4.91
C HIS A 34 -2.40 -16.36 -5.06
N GLY A 35 -1.79 -15.54 -5.91
CA GLY A 35 -0.35 -15.30 -5.86
C GLY A 35 0.41 -15.48 -7.16
N GLN A 36 1.31 -14.51 -7.36
CA GLN A 36 2.01 -14.04 -8.56
C GLN A 36 1.05 -13.43 -9.59
N PRO A 37 1.24 -12.15 -9.98
CA PRO A 37 0.66 -11.67 -11.24
C PRO A 37 1.17 -12.62 -12.34
N GLU A 38 0.42 -12.73 -13.43
CA GLU A 38 0.57 -13.77 -14.45
C GLU A 38 2.03 -14.19 -14.76
N PRO A 39 2.30 -15.43 -15.23
CA PRO A 39 3.67 -15.93 -15.47
C PRO A 39 4.57 -15.04 -16.34
N GLU A 40 3.99 -14.05 -17.01
CA GLU A 40 4.67 -12.98 -17.74
C GLU A 40 5.52 -12.06 -16.85
N PHE A 41 5.21 -11.90 -15.56
CA PHE A 41 5.91 -10.98 -14.66
C PHE A 41 7.02 -11.65 -13.85
N SER A 42 8.14 -10.93 -13.77
CA SER A 42 9.21 -11.26 -12.82
C SER A 42 8.78 -10.91 -11.38
N PRO A 43 9.32 -11.59 -10.35
CA PRO A 43 8.86 -11.41 -8.96
C PRO A 43 8.89 -9.98 -8.42
N PHE A 44 9.78 -9.11 -8.93
CA PHE A 44 9.94 -7.72 -8.49
C PHE A 44 9.56 -6.69 -9.57
N ASP A 45 8.83 -7.09 -10.61
CA ASP A 45 8.17 -6.11 -11.49
C ASP A 45 7.08 -5.35 -10.72
N TRP A 46 6.53 -5.97 -9.68
CA TRP A 46 5.64 -5.38 -8.68
C TRP A 46 6.30 -5.39 -7.31
N VAL A 47 6.30 -4.27 -6.59
CA VAL A 47 6.80 -4.22 -5.20
C VAL A 47 5.83 -3.39 -4.38
N THR A 48 5.40 -3.89 -3.22
CA THR A 48 4.51 -3.14 -2.32
C THR A 48 5.20 -2.87 -0.99
N TYR A 49 5.29 -1.61 -0.61
CA TYR A 49 5.76 -1.13 0.68
C TYR A 49 4.57 -0.84 1.60
N ARG A 50 4.63 -1.29 2.84
CA ARG A 50 3.56 -1.17 3.83
C ARG A 50 4.13 -0.84 5.20
N GLN A 51 3.25 -0.58 6.15
CA GLN A 51 3.61 -0.64 7.56
C GLN A 51 4.08 -2.05 7.92
N THR A 52 5.20 -2.15 8.63
CA THR A 52 5.79 -3.44 9.05
C THR A 52 5.04 -4.05 10.21
N GLY A 53 4.73 -3.24 11.22
CA GLY A 53 4.25 -3.73 12.51
C GLY A 53 5.33 -4.57 13.21
N GLY A 54 4.95 -5.24 14.31
CA GLY A 54 5.95 -5.91 15.14
C GLY A 54 6.66 -7.07 14.43
N ILE A 55 7.96 -7.23 14.68
CA ILE A 55 8.75 -8.34 14.12
C ILE A 55 8.36 -9.65 14.82
N GLN A 56 8.11 -10.71 14.04
CA GLN A 56 7.53 -11.95 14.53
C GLN A 56 8.54 -13.10 14.57
N SER A 57 9.48 -13.13 13.63
CA SER A 57 10.42 -14.23 13.45
C SER A 57 11.54 -13.77 12.52
N ILE A 58 12.72 -14.37 12.69
CA ILE A 58 13.96 -14.06 11.98
C ILE A 58 14.61 -15.39 11.62
N THR A 59 15.14 -15.48 10.39
CA THR A 59 15.93 -16.62 9.94
C THR A 59 17.05 -16.14 9.03
N GLU A 60 18.17 -16.86 9.02
CA GLU A 60 19.32 -16.55 8.18
C GLU A 60 19.41 -17.53 7.00
N GLY A 61 19.31 -16.99 5.79
CA GLY A 61 19.54 -17.67 4.52
C GLY A 61 21.00 -17.67 4.07
N PHE A 62 21.25 -17.92 2.79
CA PHE A 62 22.62 -17.90 2.25
C PHE A 62 23.17 -16.48 2.08
N THR A 63 22.35 -15.57 1.56
CA THR A 63 22.71 -14.17 1.21
C THR A 63 21.87 -13.14 1.96
N TYR A 64 20.75 -13.57 2.55
CA TYR A 64 19.77 -12.71 3.17
C TYR A 64 19.45 -13.16 4.59
N ILE A 65 19.17 -12.18 5.45
CA ILE A 65 18.42 -12.38 6.67
C ILE A 65 16.97 -11.98 6.38
N TYR A 66 16.04 -12.87 6.70
CA TYR A 66 14.62 -12.65 6.48
C TYR A 66 13.92 -12.33 7.80
N PHE A 67 13.06 -11.33 7.78
CA PHE A 67 12.28 -10.91 8.95
C PHE A 67 10.80 -11.04 8.65
N ALA A 68 10.08 -11.80 9.46
CA ALA A 68 8.64 -11.91 9.42
C ALA A 68 8.05 -10.71 10.13
N THR A 69 7.11 -10.04 9.48
CA THR A 69 6.45 -8.85 10.03
C THR A 69 4.96 -9.08 10.19
N GLU A 70 4.34 -8.29 11.07
CA GLU A 70 2.91 -8.38 11.35
C GLU A 70 2.04 -7.90 10.18
N GLU A 71 2.51 -6.93 9.40
CA GLU A 71 1.73 -6.32 8.32
C GLU A 71 2.51 -6.14 6.99
N GLY A 72 3.84 -6.09 7.05
CA GLY A 72 4.70 -5.74 5.90
C GLY A 72 5.16 -6.93 5.04
N GLY A 73 4.69 -8.14 5.30
CA GLY A 73 5.21 -9.34 4.64
C GLY A 73 6.57 -9.78 5.20
N ILE A 74 7.52 -10.06 4.32
CA ILE A 74 8.88 -10.50 4.67
C ILE A 74 9.89 -9.43 4.24
N LEU A 75 10.63 -8.89 5.20
CA LEU A 75 11.74 -7.99 4.92
C LEU A 75 13.01 -8.80 4.62
N ARG A 76 13.88 -8.26 3.78
CA ARG A 76 15.11 -8.90 3.35
C ARG A 76 16.29 -7.96 3.59
N TYR A 77 17.25 -8.41 4.39
CA TYR A 77 18.50 -7.70 4.60
C TYR A 77 19.64 -8.46 3.93
N HIS A 78 20.33 -7.82 2.99
CA HIS A 78 21.39 -8.42 2.21
C HIS A 78 22.72 -8.39 2.98
N THR A 79 23.19 -9.55 3.44
CA THR A 79 24.33 -9.63 4.38
C THR A 79 25.67 -9.19 3.80
N PHE A 80 25.85 -9.24 2.48
CA PHE A 80 27.09 -8.77 1.84
C PHE A 80 27.07 -7.29 1.43
N GLN A 81 25.87 -6.70 1.28
CA GLN A 81 25.70 -5.30 0.87
C GLN A 81 25.39 -4.41 2.09
N ASN A 82 25.03 -5.01 3.21
CA ASN A 82 24.65 -4.34 4.46
C ASN A 82 23.48 -3.36 4.30
N GLN A 83 22.51 -3.71 3.46
CA GLN A 83 21.32 -2.90 3.18
C GLN A 83 20.06 -3.77 3.06
N PHE A 84 18.89 -3.14 3.20
CA PHE A 84 17.62 -3.77 2.87
C PHE A 84 17.39 -3.79 1.36
N ASP A 85 16.77 -4.87 0.88
CA ASP A 85 16.24 -4.99 -0.47
C ASP A 85 14.71 -4.98 -0.45
N ASP A 86 14.08 -4.93 -1.63
CA ASP A 86 12.63 -4.96 -1.79
C ASP A 86 11.97 -6.06 -0.95
N PRO A 87 10.86 -5.75 -0.25
CA PRO A 87 10.17 -6.75 0.58
C PRO A 87 9.46 -7.79 -0.29
N ILE A 88 9.17 -8.95 0.31
CA ILE A 88 8.30 -9.96 -0.29
C ILE A 88 6.92 -9.84 0.34
N THR A 89 5.93 -9.59 -0.50
CA THR A 89 4.54 -9.37 -0.11
C THR A 89 3.59 -10.24 -0.96
N GLN A 90 2.28 -10.00 -0.85
CA GLN A 90 1.29 -10.60 -1.76
C GLN A 90 1.56 -10.26 -3.23
N ALA A 91 2.26 -9.16 -3.54
CA ALA A 91 2.68 -8.84 -4.90
C ALA A 91 3.65 -9.90 -5.48
N GLN A 92 4.50 -10.48 -4.63
CA GLN A 92 5.40 -11.58 -4.99
C GLN A 92 4.71 -12.96 -5.02
N GLY A 93 3.47 -13.04 -4.52
CA GLY A 93 2.67 -14.25 -4.48
C GLY A 93 2.52 -14.90 -3.10
N LEU A 94 2.94 -14.25 -2.02
CA LEU A 94 2.57 -14.69 -0.68
C LEU A 94 1.05 -14.71 -0.52
N SER A 95 0.54 -15.66 0.27
CA SER A 95 -0.90 -15.74 0.53
C SER A 95 -1.43 -14.60 1.42
N SER A 96 -0.56 -14.00 2.24
CA SER A 96 -0.88 -12.94 3.19
C SER A 96 0.39 -12.16 3.56
N ASN A 97 0.25 -10.87 3.85
CA ASN A 97 1.35 -10.06 4.38
C ASN A 97 1.53 -10.19 5.91
N ASN A 98 0.59 -10.84 6.62
CA ASN A 98 0.73 -11.11 8.05
C ASN A 98 1.49 -12.42 8.24
N ILE A 99 2.79 -12.31 8.54
CA ILE A 99 3.71 -13.44 8.66
C ILE A 99 4.00 -13.69 10.13
N ARG A 100 3.67 -14.89 10.63
CA ARG A 100 3.89 -15.24 12.04
C ARG A 100 5.22 -15.91 12.31
N SER A 101 5.67 -16.73 11.37
CA SER A 101 6.94 -17.43 11.50
C SER A 101 7.51 -17.71 10.13
N LEU A 102 8.84 -17.74 10.03
CA LEU A 102 9.52 -18.10 8.80
C LEU A 102 10.71 -19.01 9.10
N HIS A 103 11.14 -19.79 8.12
CA HIS A 103 12.30 -20.66 8.25
C HIS A 103 12.99 -20.89 6.92
N PHE A 104 14.29 -20.59 6.91
CA PHE A 104 15.14 -20.94 5.79
C PHE A 104 15.71 -22.33 6.02
N ASP A 105 15.33 -23.24 5.15
CA ASP A 105 15.85 -24.59 5.11
C ASP A 105 17.18 -24.59 4.35
N ARG A 106 18.29 -24.84 5.05
CA ARG A 106 19.64 -24.81 4.45
C ARG A 106 19.99 -26.00 3.59
N GLU A 107 19.34 -27.14 3.77
CA GLU A 107 19.64 -28.34 2.97
C GLU A 107 18.98 -28.23 1.59
N THR A 108 17.75 -27.70 1.53
CA THR A 108 17.01 -27.54 0.26
C THR A 108 17.14 -26.14 -0.36
N GLY A 109 17.48 -25.14 0.44
CA GLY A 109 17.44 -23.72 0.06
C GLY A 109 16.02 -23.13 0.05
N MET A 110 15.01 -23.86 0.52
CA MET A 110 13.61 -23.41 0.51
C MET A 110 13.33 -22.44 1.65
N LEU A 111 12.48 -21.44 1.37
CA LEU A 111 11.94 -20.55 2.40
C LEU A 111 10.51 -20.98 2.75
N TRP A 112 10.29 -21.34 4.01
CA TRP A 112 9.00 -21.70 4.58
C TRP A 112 8.43 -20.53 5.38
N VAL A 113 7.14 -20.27 5.22
CA VAL A 113 6.48 -19.07 5.74
C VAL A 113 5.11 -19.43 6.28
N ALA A 114 4.90 -19.26 7.58
CA ALA A 114 3.61 -19.44 8.22
C ALA A 114 2.88 -18.10 8.31
N SER A 115 1.75 -17.99 7.61
CA SER A 115 0.85 -16.85 7.72
C SER A 115 -0.22 -17.08 8.79
N LYS A 116 -1.22 -16.20 8.87
CA LYS A 116 -2.39 -16.40 9.74
C LYS A 116 -3.21 -17.64 9.38
N HIS A 117 -3.28 -18.04 8.10
CA HIS A 117 -4.23 -19.03 7.60
C HIS A 117 -3.64 -20.12 6.69
N SER A 118 -2.36 -20.02 6.35
CA SER A 118 -1.68 -20.88 5.37
C SER A 118 -0.20 -21.02 5.71
N LEU A 119 0.38 -22.11 5.22
CA LEU A 119 1.82 -22.33 5.16
C LEU A 119 2.24 -22.17 3.70
N ASP A 120 3.04 -21.16 3.42
CA ASP A 120 3.59 -20.89 2.11
C ASP A 120 5.05 -21.38 2.06
N TYR A 121 5.49 -21.85 0.89
CA TYR A 121 6.89 -22.15 0.66
C TYR A 121 7.33 -21.82 -0.76
N SER A 122 8.60 -21.50 -0.94
CA SER A 122 9.19 -21.22 -2.24
C SER A 122 10.61 -21.78 -2.38
N TYR A 123 10.89 -22.34 -3.55
CA TYR A 123 12.23 -22.77 -3.97
C TYR A 123 13.11 -21.61 -4.41
N THR A 124 12.51 -20.57 -5.02
CA THR A 124 13.26 -19.39 -5.46
C THR A 124 13.50 -18.42 -4.32
N ARG A 125 12.66 -18.48 -3.27
CA ARG A 125 12.61 -17.61 -2.09
C ARG A 125 12.03 -16.22 -2.36
N GLU A 126 11.86 -15.85 -3.62
CA GLU A 126 11.44 -14.52 -4.06
C GLU A 126 10.04 -14.54 -4.65
N GLY A 127 9.72 -15.53 -5.50
CA GLY A 127 8.41 -15.73 -6.13
C GLY A 127 8.05 -17.21 -6.24
N ASN A 128 7.10 -17.58 -7.12
CA ASN A 128 6.64 -18.96 -7.31
C ASN A 128 6.25 -19.65 -5.98
N TRP A 129 5.46 -18.95 -5.17
CA TRP A 129 5.02 -19.42 -3.87
C TRP A 129 3.97 -20.52 -4.02
N THR A 130 4.11 -21.58 -3.22
CA THR A 130 3.08 -22.62 -3.07
C THR A 130 2.44 -22.49 -1.70
N SER A 131 1.13 -22.32 -1.67
CA SER A 131 0.37 -22.14 -0.43
C SER A 131 -0.41 -23.39 -0.04
N ILE A 132 -0.20 -23.85 1.19
CA ILE A 132 -0.97 -24.93 1.83
C ILE A 132 -1.90 -24.31 2.88
N PRO A 133 -3.22 -24.26 2.62
CA PRO A 133 -4.17 -23.80 3.64
C PRO A 133 -4.11 -24.65 4.89
N TYR A 134 -4.25 -24.04 6.07
CA TYR A 134 -4.21 -24.76 7.35
C TYR A 134 -5.32 -25.81 7.50
N GLY A 135 -6.39 -25.77 6.70
CA GLY A 135 -7.40 -26.83 6.66
C GLY A 135 -6.90 -28.15 6.04
N ASN A 136 -5.85 -28.10 5.21
CA ASN A 136 -5.22 -29.27 4.59
C ASN A 136 -4.09 -29.83 5.46
N LEU A 137 -3.52 -29.01 6.34
CA LEU A 137 -2.73 -29.47 7.46
C LEU A 137 -3.72 -29.96 8.51
N ALA A 138 -3.49 -31.09 9.18
CA ALA A 138 -4.43 -31.62 10.18
C ALA A 138 -4.45 -30.78 11.49
N LEU A 139 -4.49 -29.45 11.37
CA LEU A 139 -4.47 -28.47 12.44
C LEU A 139 -5.91 -28.15 12.89
N PRO A 140 -6.16 -28.09 14.22
CA PRO A 140 -7.44 -27.59 14.72
C PRO A 140 -7.69 -26.14 14.30
N LYS A 141 -8.98 -25.79 14.14
CA LYS A 141 -9.39 -24.40 13.90
C LYS A 141 -8.88 -23.53 15.07
N ASN A 142 -8.22 -22.41 14.75
CA ASN A 142 -7.59 -21.44 15.67
C ASN A 142 -6.20 -21.81 16.21
N VAL A 143 -5.62 -22.94 15.80
CA VAL A 143 -4.21 -23.21 16.07
C VAL A 143 -3.36 -22.46 15.05
N HIS A 144 -2.28 -21.86 15.53
CA HIS A 144 -1.35 -21.09 14.72
C HIS A 144 0.06 -21.65 14.87
N ILE A 145 0.80 -21.64 13.77
CA ILE A 145 2.20 -22.04 13.76
C ILE A 145 3.00 -20.93 14.46
N ARG A 146 3.65 -21.28 15.57
CA ARG A 146 4.49 -20.37 16.36
C ARG A 146 5.94 -20.38 15.90
N ARG A 147 6.43 -21.51 15.40
CA ARG A 147 7.82 -21.70 15.00
C ARG A 147 7.90 -22.72 13.87
N ILE A 148 8.83 -22.52 12.94
CA ILE A 148 9.19 -23.50 11.93
C ILE A 148 10.67 -23.87 12.12
N GLY A 149 11.00 -25.13 11.89
CA GLY A 149 12.36 -25.64 11.94
C GLY A 149 12.55 -26.78 10.94
N SER A 150 13.79 -27.19 10.74
CA SER A 150 14.12 -28.34 9.90
C SER A 150 15.15 -29.25 10.57
N SER A 151 15.05 -30.54 10.28
CA SER A 151 16.05 -31.54 10.64
C SER A 151 16.88 -31.92 9.41
N SER A 152 17.58 -33.06 9.44
CA SER A 152 18.26 -33.59 8.25
C SER A 152 17.30 -34.08 7.16
N ALA A 153 16.06 -34.46 7.50
CA ALA A 153 15.13 -35.08 6.56
C ALA A 153 13.75 -34.39 6.46
N TYR A 154 13.33 -33.62 7.47
CA TYR A 154 11.96 -33.13 7.56
C TYR A 154 11.88 -31.65 7.96
N VAL A 155 10.74 -31.06 7.65
CA VAL A 155 10.34 -29.75 8.18
C VAL A 155 9.37 -29.97 9.34
N TRP A 156 9.56 -29.20 10.40
CA TRP A 156 8.80 -29.27 11.63
C TRP A 156 8.09 -27.96 11.90
N LEU A 157 6.81 -28.05 12.21
CA LEU A 157 6.00 -26.91 12.65
C LEU A 157 5.69 -27.06 14.13
N ASN A 158 5.97 -26.03 14.92
CA ASN A 158 5.51 -25.93 16.30
C ASN A 158 4.19 -25.17 16.33
N ALA A 159 3.12 -25.84 16.75
CA ALA A 159 1.76 -25.30 16.83
C ALA A 159 1.33 -25.02 18.29
N GLY A 160 2.29 -24.88 19.21
CA GLY A 160 2.07 -24.65 20.63
C GLY A 160 1.96 -25.95 21.42
N ALA A 161 0.81 -26.62 21.34
CA ALA A 161 0.56 -27.87 22.07
C ALA A 161 0.90 -29.13 21.26
N SER A 162 1.20 -28.98 19.97
CA SER A 162 1.53 -30.07 19.06
C SER A 162 2.61 -29.66 18.06
N TYR A 163 3.25 -30.66 17.49
CA TYR A 163 4.27 -30.55 16.46
C TYR A 163 3.80 -31.28 15.20
N LEU A 164 3.95 -30.65 14.05
CA LEU A 164 3.62 -31.28 12.77
C LEU A 164 4.92 -31.59 12.04
N LYS A 165 5.00 -32.82 11.51
CA LYS A 165 6.10 -33.28 10.67
C LYS A 165 5.66 -33.22 9.22
N LEU A 166 6.43 -32.55 8.40
CA LEU A 166 6.16 -32.39 6.97
C LEU A 166 7.28 -33.00 6.13
N ASP A 167 6.90 -33.49 4.96
CA ASP A 167 7.86 -33.76 3.89
C ASP A 167 8.54 -32.46 3.46
N ARG A 168 9.87 -32.51 3.34
CA ARG A 168 10.73 -31.34 3.17
C ARG A 168 10.60 -30.66 1.80
N VAL A 169 10.08 -31.37 0.79
CA VAL A 169 10.00 -30.86 -0.58
C VAL A 169 8.55 -30.51 -0.92
N SER A 170 7.62 -31.41 -0.65
CA SER A 170 6.21 -31.25 -1.02
C SER A 170 5.37 -30.52 0.03
N GLY A 171 5.83 -30.46 1.29
CA GLY A 171 5.06 -29.92 2.41
C GLY A 171 3.90 -30.82 2.85
N ILE A 172 3.84 -32.07 2.36
CA ILE A 172 2.81 -33.04 2.76
C ILE A 172 2.95 -33.36 4.25
N SER A 173 1.83 -33.31 4.97
CA SER A 173 1.77 -33.66 6.39
C SER A 173 1.98 -35.16 6.60
N LEU A 174 3.05 -35.52 7.31
CA LEU A 174 3.42 -36.90 7.64
C LEU A 174 2.85 -37.36 9.00
N GLY A 175 2.54 -36.43 9.89
CA GLY A 175 1.94 -36.75 11.19
C GLY A 175 1.90 -35.58 12.17
N VAL A 176 1.09 -35.73 13.21
CA VAL A 176 0.98 -34.80 14.34
C VAL A 176 1.53 -35.49 15.59
N PHE A 177 2.39 -34.80 16.32
CA PHE A 177 3.12 -35.30 17.47
C PHE A 177 2.92 -34.38 18.68
N THR A 178 3.04 -34.92 19.89
CA THR A 178 3.08 -34.12 21.13
C THR A 178 4.47 -33.56 21.41
N ILE A 179 5.51 -34.28 20.97
CA ILE A 179 6.93 -33.91 21.04
C ILE A 179 7.58 -34.40 19.74
N PRO A 180 8.52 -33.67 19.14
CA PRO A 180 9.19 -34.13 17.92
C PRO A 180 9.89 -35.48 18.13
N ASP A 181 9.88 -36.33 17.09
CA ASP A 181 10.53 -37.66 17.10
C ASP A 181 12.01 -37.60 16.64
N GLU A 182 12.55 -36.39 16.47
CA GLU A 182 13.95 -36.13 16.10
C GLU A 182 14.62 -35.19 17.10
N GLU A 183 15.83 -35.54 17.51
CA GLU A 183 16.55 -34.79 18.55
C GLU A 183 17.21 -33.50 18.04
N LYS A 184 17.56 -33.44 16.74
CA LYS A 184 18.30 -32.31 16.15
C LYS A 184 17.44 -31.55 15.14
N ILE A 185 16.60 -30.66 15.66
CA ILE A 185 15.81 -29.73 14.84
C ILE A 185 16.37 -28.32 14.99
N LEU A 186 16.76 -27.73 13.86
CA LEU A 186 17.22 -26.35 13.78
C LEU A 186 16.00 -25.46 13.63
N TRP A 187 15.66 -24.73 14.69
CA TRP A 187 14.49 -23.88 14.72
C TRP A 187 14.83 -22.40 14.49
N SER A 188 14.04 -21.69 13.67
CA SER A 188 14.14 -20.21 13.50
C SER A 188 13.81 -19.46 14.76
N SER A 189 13.96 -18.13 14.83
CA SER A 189 13.39 -17.40 15.97
C SER A 189 11.85 -17.41 15.92
N SER A 190 11.22 -17.15 17.06
CA SER A 190 9.76 -17.04 17.18
C SER A 190 9.42 -15.86 18.08
N ARG A 191 8.21 -15.30 17.89
CA ARG A 191 7.72 -14.23 18.74
C ARG A 191 7.64 -14.70 20.19
N VAL A 192 8.29 -13.98 21.10
CA VAL A 192 8.24 -14.27 22.53
C VAL A 192 7.17 -13.39 23.17
N LEU A 193 6.21 -14.02 23.87
CA LEU A 193 5.06 -13.34 24.48
C LEU A 193 5.28 -12.99 25.96
N ALA A 194 6.35 -13.50 26.59
CA ALA A 194 6.58 -13.40 28.04
C ALA A 194 7.93 -12.75 28.39
N GLY A 195 8.45 -11.88 27.51
CA GLY A 195 9.79 -11.31 27.62
C GLY A 195 10.87 -12.30 27.15
N ILE A 196 11.82 -11.82 26.36
CA ILE A 196 12.98 -12.61 25.94
C ILE A 196 13.97 -12.63 27.12
N ASP A 197 14.40 -13.79 27.59
CA ASP A 197 15.62 -13.84 28.41
C ASP A 197 16.80 -13.57 27.48
N ILE A 198 17.12 -12.27 27.37
CA ILE A 198 18.27 -11.79 26.63
C ILE A 198 19.51 -12.35 27.35
N PRO A 199 20.43 -13.04 26.64
CA PRO A 199 21.66 -13.51 27.25
C PRO A 199 22.36 -12.39 28.01
N GLU A 200 22.83 -12.66 29.24
CA GLU A 200 23.49 -11.65 30.08
C GLU A 200 24.62 -10.93 29.34
N ASP A 201 25.31 -11.64 28.44
CA ASP A 201 26.40 -11.13 27.61
C ASP A 201 26.00 -9.92 26.73
N ILE A 202 24.74 -9.85 26.30
CA ILE A 202 24.25 -8.79 25.39
C ILE A 202 23.29 -7.82 26.10
N ALA A 203 22.93 -8.10 27.35
CA ALA A 203 22.06 -7.25 28.15
C ALA A 203 22.70 -5.90 28.52
N ASN A 204 24.04 -5.82 28.47
CA ASN A 204 24.81 -4.62 28.80
C ASN A 204 25.18 -3.77 27.57
N TYR A 205 24.73 -4.15 26.37
CA TYR A 205 25.08 -3.44 25.16
C TYR A 205 24.47 -2.04 25.17
N THR A 206 25.24 -1.09 24.65
CA THR A 206 24.76 0.28 24.41
C THR A 206 23.87 0.31 23.18
N VAL A 207 22.98 1.30 23.06
CA VAL A 207 22.16 1.48 21.87
C VAL A 207 22.38 2.90 21.33
N THR A 208 22.53 3.03 20.01
CA THR A 208 22.74 4.33 19.39
C THR A 208 21.45 5.15 19.30
N GLU A 209 21.56 6.39 18.80
CA GLU A 209 20.42 7.27 18.50
C GLU A 209 19.55 7.64 19.71
N GLY A 210 20.08 7.50 20.93
CA GLY A 210 19.37 7.87 22.16
C GLY A 210 18.43 6.78 22.68
N TRP A 211 18.42 5.60 22.06
CA TRP A 211 17.74 4.43 22.58
C TRP A 211 18.44 3.87 23.81
N LEU A 212 17.70 3.16 24.66
CA LEU A 212 18.24 2.47 25.82
C LEU A 212 17.69 1.04 25.91
N LEU A 213 18.55 0.06 26.18
CA LEU A 213 18.14 -1.29 26.52
C LEU A 213 17.87 -1.36 28.03
N ASN A 214 16.65 -1.76 28.41
CA ASN A 214 16.24 -1.90 29.81
C ASN A 214 15.61 -3.29 30.04
N GLY A 215 16.45 -4.25 30.42
CA GLY A 215 16.04 -5.64 30.56
C GLY A 215 15.57 -6.20 29.22
N ASN A 216 14.27 -6.51 29.11
CA ASN A 216 13.69 -7.17 27.93
C ASN A 216 12.96 -6.18 27.00
N GLN A 217 13.20 -4.89 27.16
CA GLN A 217 12.52 -3.81 26.45
C GLN A 217 13.53 -2.74 26.01
N PHE A 218 13.20 -2.06 24.91
CA PHE A 218 13.87 -0.84 24.52
C PHE A 218 13.08 0.37 25.00
N LEU A 219 13.79 1.43 25.37
CA LEU A 219 13.24 2.77 25.52
C LEU A 219 13.66 3.58 24.30
N ASP A 220 12.70 4.12 23.57
CA ASP A 220 12.97 5.02 22.46
C ASP A 220 13.49 6.39 22.95
N PRO A 221 14.00 7.25 22.05
CA PRO A 221 14.51 8.57 22.42
C PRO A 221 13.45 9.51 23.04
N PHE A 222 12.17 9.15 22.93
CA PHE A 222 11.03 9.90 23.46
C PHE A 222 10.52 9.33 24.79
N GLY A 223 11.13 8.24 25.28
CA GLY A 223 10.81 7.59 26.55
C GLY A 223 9.68 6.55 26.48
N ARG A 224 9.27 6.12 25.29
CA ARG A 224 8.30 5.03 25.11
C ARG A 224 8.98 3.67 25.27
N THR A 225 8.29 2.76 25.95
CA THR A 225 8.75 1.39 26.14
C THR A 225 8.27 0.51 24.99
N ILE A 226 9.19 -0.19 24.36
CA ILE A 226 8.95 -1.08 23.24
C ILE A 226 9.45 -2.48 23.57
N ASP A 227 8.57 -3.47 23.45
CA ASP A 227 8.89 -4.86 23.72
C ASP A 227 9.80 -5.46 22.65
N ILE A 228 10.79 -6.23 23.08
CA ILE A 228 11.60 -7.05 22.19
C ILE A 228 10.83 -8.33 21.90
N THR A 229 10.50 -8.55 20.63
CA THR A 229 9.60 -9.63 20.21
C THR A 229 10.34 -10.82 19.64
N SER A 230 11.52 -10.62 19.07
CA SER A 230 12.31 -11.69 18.47
C SER A 230 13.82 -11.45 18.63
N PHE A 231 14.56 -12.54 18.76
CA PHE A 231 16.02 -12.56 18.87
C PHE A 231 16.59 -13.65 17.95
N TYR A 232 17.66 -13.32 17.25
CA TYR A 232 18.38 -14.27 16.40
C TYR A 232 19.86 -13.95 16.37
N GLN A 233 20.70 -14.94 16.61
CA GLN A 233 22.15 -14.84 16.43
C GLN A 233 22.54 -15.55 15.14
N THR A 234 23.25 -14.84 14.26
CA THR A 234 23.72 -15.39 12.98
C THR A 234 24.88 -16.36 13.19
N ARG A 235 25.20 -17.15 12.16
CA ARG A 235 26.39 -18.03 12.20
C ARG A 235 27.72 -17.27 12.35
N PHE A 236 27.72 -15.97 12.04
CA PHE A 236 28.89 -15.08 12.12
C PHE A 236 28.91 -14.27 13.42
N SER A 237 28.05 -14.63 14.37
CA SER A 237 27.91 -14.00 15.69
C SER A 237 27.28 -12.60 15.70
N ASP A 238 26.78 -12.11 14.57
CA ASP A 238 25.93 -10.90 14.55
C ASP A 238 24.61 -11.18 15.27
N ILE A 239 24.12 -10.17 15.98
CA ILE A 239 22.89 -10.29 16.77
C ILE A 239 21.81 -9.45 16.12
N TRP A 240 20.65 -10.05 15.88
CA TRP A 240 19.46 -9.35 15.43
C TRP A 240 18.38 -9.41 16.50
N LEU A 241 17.87 -8.25 16.89
CA LEU A 241 16.69 -8.10 17.71
C LEU A 241 15.59 -7.43 16.88
N GLY A 242 14.38 -7.95 17.00
CA GLY A 242 13.19 -7.32 16.43
C GLY A 242 12.27 -6.84 17.53
N ALA A 243 11.67 -5.67 17.34
CA ALA A 243 10.81 -5.01 18.31
C ALA A 243 9.32 -5.01 17.90
N GLY A 244 8.46 -4.70 18.87
CA GLY A 244 7.00 -4.75 18.74
C GLY A 244 6.35 -3.63 17.91
N ASP A 245 7.09 -2.57 17.64
CA ASP A 245 6.76 -1.46 16.75
C ASP A 245 7.23 -1.68 15.30
N GLY A 246 8.15 -2.62 15.09
CA GLY A 246 8.75 -2.94 13.79
C GLY A 246 10.21 -2.52 13.66
N THR A 247 10.77 -1.84 14.66
CA THR A 247 12.19 -1.47 14.69
C THR A 247 13.06 -2.73 14.78
N LEU A 248 14.13 -2.76 13.99
CA LEU A 248 15.14 -3.82 13.99
C LEU A 248 16.42 -3.29 14.63
N PHE A 249 17.12 -4.11 15.39
CA PHE A 249 18.41 -3.74 15.98
C PHE A 249 19.48 -4.74 15.56
N LEU A 250 20.56 -4.23 14.97
CA LEU A 250 21.77 -4.99 14.68
C LEU A 250 22.79 -4.76 15.78
N GLY A 251 23.20 -5.83 16.45
CA GLY A 251 24.23 -5.82 17.48
C GLY A 251 25.59 -6.13 16.89
N ASP A 252 26.53 -5.20 17.06
CA ASP A 252 27.95 -5.43 16.85
C ASP A 252 28.56 -6.00 18.14
N ALA A 253 28.99 -7.26 18.08
CA ALA A 253 29.55 -7.96 19.23
C ALA A 253 30.95 -7.44 19.65
N GLN A 254 31.67 -6.74 18.78
CA GLN A 254 32.98 -6.15 19.10
C GLN A 254 32.83 -4.80 19.77
N MET A 255 31.87 -3.99 19.32
CA MET A 255 31.59 -2.67 19.88
C MET A 255 30.66 -2.72 21.10
N GLU A 256 29.97 -3.86 21.31
CA GLU A 256 28.92 -4.02 22.32
C GLU A 256 27.83 -2.95 22.16
N THR A 257 27.42 -2.75 20.90
CA THR A 257 26.50 -1.68 20.50
C THR A 257 25.41 -2.21 19.57
N PHE A 258 24.18 -1.81 19.84
CA PHE A 258 23.02 -2.00 18.96
C PHE A 258 22.75 -0.75 18.11
N TYR A 259 22.51 -0.97 16.83
CA TYR A 259 22.12 0.04 15.85
C TYR A 259 20.65 -0.19 15.44
N PRO A 260 19.74 0.77 15.69
CA PRO A 260 18.34 0.67 15.27
C PRO A 260 18.20 0.90 13.76
N PHE A 261 17.24 0.21 13.15
CA PHE A 261 16.83 0.36 11.76
C PHE A 261 15.30 0.38 11.70
N ALA A 262 14.77 1.34 10.94
CA ALA A 262 13.37 1.38 10.56
C ALA A 262 13.24 1.00 9.08
N PHE A 263 12.22 0.22 8.76
CA PHE A 263 11.86 -0.09 7.38
C PHE A 263 10.33 -0.05 7.27
N GLY A 264 9.83 0.42 6.13
CA GLY A 264 8.41 0.47 5.83
C GLY A 264 7.74 1.80 6.18
N LEU A 265 6.44 1.85 5.92
CA LEU A 265 5.63 3.06 5.98
C LEU A 265 4.98 3.23 7.36
N ALA A 266 4.63 4.47 7.72
CA ALA A 266 3.85 4.76 8.92
C ALA A 266 2.39 4.30 8.77
N ASN A 267 1.88 4.19 7.53
CA ASN A 267 0.51 3.80 7.22
C ASN A 267 0.47 2.67 6.16
N SER A 268 -0.55 1.83 6.26
CA SER A 268 -0.85 0.80 5.25
C SER A 268 -1.88 1.25 4.20
N ASP A 269 -2.78 2.20 4.51
CA ASP A 269 -3.75 2.77 3.56
C ASP A 269 -3.24 4.12 3.07
N ILE A 270 -2.51 4.11 1.96
CA ILE A 270 -1.86 5.29 1.39
C ILE A 270 -2.87 6.05 0.54
N THR A 271 -3.18 7.28 0.93
CA THR A 271 -4.15 8.12 0.23
C THR A 271 -3.49 9.12 -0.70
N THR A 272 -2.26 9.54 -0.39
CA THR A 272 -1.57 10.60 -1.13
C THR A 272 -0.06 10.49 -0.94
N PHE A 273 0.70 10.92 -1.93
CA PHE A 273 2.14 11.12 -1.79
C PHE A 273 2.67 12.24 -2.70
N THR A 274 3.77 12.88 -2.30
CA THR A 274 4.41 13.91 -3.12
C THR A 274 5.19 13.31 -4.29
N LYS A 275 5.24 14.05 -5.40
CA LYS A 275 5.78 13.63 -6.70
C LYS A 275 7.19 14.25 -6.93
N GLU A 276 8.06 14.14 -5.93
CA GLU A 276 9.46 14.64 -5.94
C GLU A 276 10.46 13.46 -5.82
N ASN A 277 11.77 13.74 -5.69
CA ASN A 277 12.78 12.69 -5.49
C ASN A 277 12.56 11.88 -4.19
N ASP A 278 12.25 12.59 -3.10
CA ASP A 278 11.81 11.98 -1.85
C ASP A 278 10.28 12.03 -1.79
N PHE A 279 9.64 10.89 -1.60
CA PHE A 279 8.19 10.83 -1.44
C PHE A 279 7.81 11.10 0.01
N TRP A 280 6.95 12.08 0.22
CA TRP A 280 6.24 12.27 1.46
C TRP A 280 4.90 11.56 1.36
N ILE A 281 4.79 10.45 2.09
CA ILE A 281 3.70 9.51 1.99
C ILE A 281 2.83 9.65 3.23
N ALA A 282 1.52 9.78 3.02
CA ALA A 282 0.55 9.89 4.08
C ALA A 282 -0.71 9.07 3.77
N GLY A 283 -1.47 8.77 4.81
CA GLY A 283 -2.58 7.84 4.68
C GLY A 283 -3.58 7.91 5.82
N ARG A 284 -4.54 6.98 5.79
CA ARG A 284 -5.50 6.82 6.90
C ARG A 284 -4.84 6.15 8.09
N SER A 285 -5.13 6.63 9.29
CA SER A 285 -4.69 5.99 10.53
C SER A 285 -5.38 4.63 10.68
N GLY A 286 -4.58 3.61 11.04
CA GLY A 286 -5.06 2.25 11.26
C GLY A 286 -5.42 1.99 12.71
N PHE A 287 -5.23 0.74 13.15
CA PHE A 287 -5.38 0.38 14.56
C PHE A 287 -4.20 0.86 15.44
N ARG A 288 -3.04 1.11 14.83
CA ARG A 288 -1.88 1.75 15.45
C ARG A 288 -1.87 3.23 15.04
N SER A 289 -1.41 4.11 15.93
CA SER A 289 -1.21 5.51 15.56
C SER A 289 -0.26 5.56 14.36
N GLY A 290 -0.70 6.29 13.34
CA GLY A 290 0.02 6.38 12.07
C GLY A 290 1.08 7.47 12.11
N GLY A 291 1.35 8.05 10.94
CA GLY A 291 2.24 9.19 10.85
C GLY A 291 2.35 9.67 9.43
N ILE A 292 3.49 10.29 9.14
CA ILE A 292 3.87 10.64 7.77
C ILE A 292 5.26 10.03 7.53
N THR A 293 5.47 9.43 6.36
CA THR A 293 6.77 8.84 6.00
C THR A 293 7.42 9.65 4.92
N ARG A 294 8.68 10.06 5.13
CA ARG A 294 9.56 10.47 4.03
C ARG A 294 10.29 9.22 3.54
N PHE A 295 10.15 8.91 2.26
CA PHE A 295 10.70 7.71 1.64
C PHE A 295 11.61 8.11 0.47
N ASN A 296 12.85 7.64 0.51
CA ASN A 296 13.76 7.73 -0.62
C ASN A 296 13.78 6.38 -1.37
N PRO A 297 13.25 6.32 -2.60
CA PRO A 297 13.16 5.07 -3.36
C PRO A 297 14.50 4.58 -3.94
N GLU A 298 15.52 5.43 -4.04
CA GLU A 298 16.85 5.04 -4.54
C GLU A 298 17.67 4.30 -3.47
N GLU A 299 17.63 4.79 -2.23
CA GLU A 299 18.37 4.24 -1.09
C GLU A 299 17.54 3.29 -0.21
N LEU A 300 16.23 3.16 -0.48
CA LEU A 300 15.26 2.46 0.38
C LEU A 300 15.29 2.93 1.84
N GLN A 301 15.44 4.24 2.04
CA GLN A 301 15.43 4.87 3.35
C GLN A 301 14.02 5.36 3.72
N PHE A 302 13.61 5.08 4.96
CA PHE A 302 12.32 5.47 5.52
C PHE A 302 12.53 6.31 6.78
N ASP A 303 12.09 7.56 6.76
CA ASP A 303 12.04 8.42 7.95
C ASP A 303 10.59 8.61 8.37
N LEU A 304 10.26 8.19 9.60
CA LEU A 304 8.90 8.21 10.12
C LEU A 304 8.68 9.38 11.08
N PHE A 305 7.62 10.14 10.82
CA PHE A 305 7.11 11.18 11.71
C PHE A 305 5.81 10.69 12.36
N ASP A 306 5.97 10.08 13.54
CA ASP A 306 4.89 9.48 14.32
C ASP A 306 4.06 10.57 15.04
N PHE A 307 2.73 10.45 14.97
CA PHE A 307 1.80 11.40 15.58
C PHE A 307 1.90 11.46 17.12
N GLU A 308 2.27 10.37 17.79
CA GLU A 308 2.31 10.32 19.25
C GLU A 308 3.46 11.15 19.85
N VAL A 309 4.59 11.23 19.13
CA VAL A 309 5.84 11.82 19.64
C VAL A 309 6.21 13.12 18.94
N THR A 310 5.67 13.37 17.74
CA THR A 310 6.04 14.57 16.98
C THR A 310 5.21 15.77 17.40
N ILE A 311 5.89 16.81 17.88
CA ILE A 311 5.26 18.04 18.36
C ILE A 311 4.47 18.70 17.21
N ASN A 312 3.26 19.16 17.52
CA ASN A 312 2.30 19.77 16.58
C ASN A 312 1.78 18.84 15.48
N MET A 313 1.98 17.52 15.61
CA MET A 313 1.35 16.53 14.77
C MET A 313 0.28 15.79 15.58
N ASN A 314 -0.97 16.24 15.47
CA ASN A 314 -2.08 15.51 16.08
C ASN A 314 -2.47 14.31 15.21
N ASP A 315 -2.75 13.16 15.83
CA ASP A 315 -3.20 11.94 15.15
C ASP A 315 -4.47 12.21 14.34
N GLN A 316 -4.38 11.96 13.05
CA GLN A 316 -5.45 12.13 12.08
C GLN A 316 -5.16 11.33 10.82
N SER A 317 -6.22 10.87 10.14
CA SER A 317 -6.08 10.43 8.76
C SER A 317 -5.74 11.62 7.87
N ILE A 318 -4.80 11.42 6.94
CA ILE A 318 -4.50 12.34 5.85
C ILE A 318 -5.18 11.83 4.58
N TYR A 319 -5.63 12.75 3.72
CA TYR A 319 -6.34 12.44 2.47
C TYR A 319 -5.69 13.08 1.25
N SER A 320 -5.09 14.26 1.40
CA SER A 320 -4.43 15.00 0.33
C SER A 320 -3.10 15.58 0.79
N SER A 321 -2.18 15.76 -0.15
CA SER A 321 -0.90 16.42 0.10
C SER A 321 -0.54 17.34 -1.05
N VAL A 322 0.15 18.42 -0.74
CA VAL A 322 0.66 19.34 -1.76
C VAL A 322 2.02 19.89 -1.35
N ASP A 323 2.97 19.85 -2.28
CA ASP A 323 4.29 20.45 -2.11
C ASP A 323 4.30 21.87 -2.65
N THR A 324 4.61 22.85 -1.80
CA THR A 324 4.65 24.27 -2.17
C THR A 324 6.08 24.79 -2.38
N GLY A 325 7.06 23.89 -2.46
CA GLY A 325 8.49 24.18 -2.56
C GLY A 325 9.17 24.19 -1.19
N ASP A 326 8.99 25.25 -0.41
CA ASP A 326 9.61 25.39 0.93
C ASP A 326 8.87 24.62 2.04
N GLU A 327 7.60 24.25 1.79
CA GLU A 327 6.71 23.60 2.74
C GLU A 327 5.88 22.52 2.06
N ILE A 328 5.55 21.46 2.81
CA ILE A 328 4.62 20.42 2.39
C ILE A 328 3.39 20.49 3.29
N TRP A 329 2.22 20.46 2.68
CA TRP A 329 0.94 20.61 3.34
C TRP A 329 0.17 19.29 3.21
N PHE A 330 -0.34 18.77 4.33
CA PHE A 330 -1.06 17.51 4.42
C PHE A 330 -2.47 17.78 4.97
N GLY A 331 -3.48 17.55 4.14
CA GLY A 331 -4.89 17.77 4.46
C GLY A 331 -5.47 16.55 5.14
N GLY A 332 -5.92 16.70 6.38
CA GLY A 332 -6.45 15.62 7.19
C GLY A 332 -7.88 15.82 7.69
N GLU A 333 -8.28 15.02 8.66
CA GLU A 333 -9.64 15.06 9.26
C GLU A 333 -9.89 16.28 10.14
N ILE A 334 -8.85 16.76 10.83
CA ILE A 334 -8.95 17.82 11.83
C ILE A 334 -8.37 19.15 11.36
N GLY A 335 -7.63 19.15 10.25
CA GLY A 335 -7.00 20.34 9.71
C GLY A 335 -5.88 20.02 8.72
N ILE A 336 -4.99 20.99 8.51
CA ILE A 336 -3.80 20.84 7.66
C ILE A 336 -2.56 20.78 8.54
N LEU A 337 -1.77 19.71 8.41
CA LEU A 337 -0.40 19.68 8.92
C LEU A 337 0.54 20.29 7.88
N VAL A 338 1.37 21.23 8.31
CA VAL A 338 2.37 21.87 7.45
C VAL A 338 3.76 21.54 7.97
N TYR A 339 4.56 20.91 7.13
CA TYR A 339 5.97 20.65 7.34
C TYR A 339 6.82 21.70 6.65
N LYS A 340 7.74 22.34 7.37
CA LYS A 340 8.69 23.30 6.80
C LYS A 340 10.05 22.67 6.56
N LYS A 341 10.44 22.47 5.29
CA LYS A 341 11.65 21.72 4.88
C LYS A 341 12.93 22.25 5.53
N LYS A 342 13.20 23.56 5.43
CA LYS A 342 14.43 24.19 5.98
C LYS A 342 14.48 24.26 7.51
N GLY A 343 13.32 24.26 8.17
CA GLY A 343 13.22 24.44 9.62
C GLY A 343 13.03 23.15 10.40
N ASN A 344 12.77 22.03 9.69
CA ASN A 344 12.40 20.74 10.24
C ASN A 344 11.39 20.84 11.41
N PHE A 345 10.26 21.52 11.15
CA PHE A 345 9.20 21.63 12.15
C PHE A 345 7.82 21.53 11.53
N TRP A 346 6.88 21.13 12.38
CA TRP A 346 5.47 20.94 12.06
C TRP A 346 4.60 22.05 12.65
N ARG A 347 3.52 22.37 11.94
CA ARG A 347 2.46 23.28 12.38
C ARG A 347 1.10 22.74 11.97
N LEU A 348 0.13 22.81 12.87
CA LEU A 348 -1.28 22.53 12.55
C LEU A 348 -2.03 23.83 12.22
N ILE A 349 -2.80 23.78 11.13
CA ILE A 349 -3.81 24.77 10.76
C ILE A 349 -5.16 24.10 10.97
N ASP A 350 -5.95 24.59 11.91
CA ASP A 350 -7.25 24.03 12.28
C ASP A 350 -8.42 24.91 11.78
N GLU A 351 -9.65 24.50 12.07
CA GLU A 351 -10.86 25.28 11.77
C GLU A 351 -10.81 26.71 12.32
N ALA A 352 -10.12 26.95 13.45
CA ALA A 352 -9.96 28.30 14.02
C ALA A 352 -9.14 29.23 13.12
N LYS A 353 -8.45 28.71 12.09
CA LYS A 353 -7.76 29.50 11.05
C LYS A 353 -8.61 29.72 9.79
N GLY A 354 -9.88 29.31 9.83
CA GLY A 354 -10.87 29.52 8.77
C GLY A 354 -10.91 28.43 7.71
N LEU A 355 -10.54 27.21 8.06
CA LEU A 355 -10.81 26.02 7.26
C LEU A 355 -12.32 25.71 7.26
N PRO A 356 -12.89 25.25 6.13
CA PRO A 356 -14.25 24.74 6.12
C PRO A 356 -14.26 23.41 6.87
N GLY A 357 -15.32 23.15 7.64
CA GLY A 357 -15.40 21.93 8.43
C GLY A 357 -15.44 20.65 7.58
N GLY A 358 -15.04 19.53 8.18
CA GLY A 358 -14.90 18.24 7.51
C GLY A 358 -13.46 17.91 7.11
N HIS A 359 -13.25 16.71 6.58
CA HIS A 359 -11.92 16.29 6.12
C HIS A 359 -11.54 16.96 4.80
N ILE A 360 -10.24 17.18 4.62
CA ILE A 360 -9.70 17.90 3.46
C ILE A 360 -9.45 16.90 2.33
N ILE A 361 -10.33 16.89 1.33
CA ILE A 361 -10.33 15.90 0.25
C ILE A 361 -9.21 16.17 -0.75
N THR A 362 -9.04 17.41 -1.14
CA THR A 362 -8.14 17.85 -2.21
C THR A 362 -7.52 19.19 -1.84
N MET A 363 -6.30 19.41 -2.30
CA MET A 363 -5.60 20.68 -2.17
C MET A 363 -4.71 20.87 -3.38
N ASP A 364 -4.64 22.11 -3.85
CA ASP A 364 -3.63 22.54 -4.81
C ASP A 364 -3.26 24.00 -4.55
N HIS A 365 -2.21 24.54 -5.18
CA HIS A 365 -1.67 25.84 -4.81
C HIS A 365 -1.37 26.75 -6.00
N ASP A 366 -1.65 28.04 -5.81
CA ASP A 366 -1.11 29.10 -6.66
C ASP A 366 0.21 29.64 -6.08
N THR A 367 0.69 30.77 -6.59
CA THR A 367 1.94 31.39 -6.11
C THR A 367 1.90 31.82 -4.63
N SER A 368 0.73 32.18 -4.11
CA SER A 368 0.55 32.86 -2.83
C SER A 368 -0.41 32.15 -1.86
N HIS A 369 -1.28 31.28 -2.37
CA HIS A 369 -2.28 30.57 -1.60
C HIS A 369 -2.31 29.07 -1.90
N VAL A 370 -2.89 28.33 -0.95
CA VAL A 370 -3.30 26.93 -1.10
C VAL A 370 -4.82 26.90 -1.10
N TRP A 371 -5.40 26.32 -2.15
CA TRP A 371 -6.82 26.04 -2.27
C TRP A 371 -7.14 24.70 -1.61
N VAL A 372 -8.29 24.63 -0.96
CA VAL A 372 -8.68 23.53 -0.09
C VAL A 372 -10.12 23.16 -0.41
N GLY A 373 -10.33 21.90 -0.81
CA GLY A 373 -11.66 21.34 -1.04
C GLY A 373 -12.07 20.39 0.09
N THR A 374 -13.30 20.52 0.57
CA THR A 374 -13.88 19.64 1.60
C THR A 374 -15.28 19.19 1.17
N PRO A 375 -15.90 18.21 1.88
CA PRO A 375 -17.30 17.87 1.65
C PRO A 375 -18.28 19.03 1.86
N ARG A 376 -17.84 20.13 2.51
CA ARG A 376 -18.69 21.28 2.87
C ARG A 376 -18.40 22.55 2.06
N GLY A 377 -17.50 22.46 1.09
CA GLY A 377 -17.19 23.55 0.17
C GLY A 377 -15.70 23.80 0.03
N ILE A 378 -15.36 25.04 -0.30
CA ILE A 378 -14.01 25.45 -0.65
C ILE A 378 -13.48 26.51 0.32
N ALA A 379 -12.16 26.53 0.53
CA ALA A 379 -11.47 27.65 1.13
C ALA A 379 -10.13 27.88 0.42
N ARG A 380 -9.55 29.05 0.68
CA ARG A 380 -8.21 29.40 0.24
C ARG A 380 -7.40 29.97 1.38
N ILE A 381 -6.19 29.46 1.58
CA ILE A 381 -5.31 29.80 2.69
C ILE A 381 -4.07 30.49 2.16
N HIS A 382 -3.75 31.66 2.69
CA HIS A 382 -2.52 32.37 2.32
C HIS A 382 -1.29 31.67 2.90
N LYS A 383 -0.29 31.41 2.06
CA LYS A 383 0.92 30.65 2.41
C LYS A 383 1.69 31.28 3.58
N ASP A 384 1.96 32.58 3.59
CA ASP A 384 2.72 33.18 4.71
C ASP A 384 1.91 33.29 6.02
N SER A 385 0.73 33.91 5.95
CA SER A 385 -0.06 34.19 7.15
C SER A 385 -0.75 32.97 7.75
N LYS A 386 -0.87 31.86 6.98
CA LYS A 386 -1.60 30.65 7.37
C LYS A 386 -3.02 30.98 7.87
N ARG A 387 -3.73 31.81 7.10
CA ARG A 387 -5.11 32.24 7.37
C ARG A 387 -5.92 32.14 6.10
N SER A 388 -7.20 31.81 6.26
CA SER A 388 -8.13 31.83 5.15
C SER A 388 -8.33 33.25 4.59
N ARG A 389 -8.56 33.32 3.28
CA ARG A 389 -8.87 34.53 2.52
C ARG A 389 -10.08 34.25 1.63
N LEU A 390 -11.15 35.01 1.86
CA LEU A 390 -12.35 34.90 1.05
C LEU A 390 -12.11 35.44 -0.36
N THR A 391 -12.73 34.77 -1.31
CA THR A 391 -12.70 35.09 -2.74
C THR A 391 -14.08 35.52 -3.25
N GLY A 392 -15.13 35.23 -2.47
CA GLY A 392 -16.52 35.52 -2.82
C GLY A 392 -17.25 34.34 -3.44
N ILE A 393 -16.54 33.26 -3.81
CA ILE A 393 -17.16 32.05 -4.37
C ILE A 393 -17.63 31.07 -3.29
N GLU A 394 -17.15 31.22 -2.05
CA GLU A 394 -17.45 30.28 -0.95
C GLU A 394 -18.97 30.11 -0.69
N PRO A 395 -19.81 31.17 -0.73
CA PRO A 395 -21.25 31.01 -0.57
C PRO A 395 -21.93 30.19 -1.67
N PHE A 396 -21.37 30.17 -2.89
CA PHE A 396 -21.92 29.41 -4.03
C PHE A 396 -21.58 27.91 -3.92
N LEU A 397 -20.50 27.58 -3.23
CA LEU A 397 -19.99 26.22 -3.02
C LEU A 397 -20.24 25.72 -1.58
N HIS A 398 -21.02 26.46 -0.78
CA HIS A 398 -21.34 26.09 0.58
C HIS A 398 -22.16 24.78 0.62
N GLU A 399 -21.75 23.82 1.44
CA GLU A 399 -22.32 22.46 1.50
C GLU A 399 -22.32 21.73 0.15
N SER A 400 -21.43 22.13 -0.77
CA SER A 400 -21.16 21.40 -2.00
C SER A 400 -19.98 20.46 -1.79
N PHE A 401 -20.15 19.20 -2.18
CA PHE A 401 -19.08 18.22 -2.09
C PHE A 401 -18.03 18.50 -3.17
N ILE A 402 -16.84 18.91 -2.75
CA ILE A 402 -15.70 19.12 -3.64
C ILE A 402 -14.95 17.81 -3.78
N TYR A 403 -14.88 17.27 -4.99
CA TYR A 403 -14.10 16.07 -5.28
C TYR A 403 -12.63 16.40 -5.55
N ASP A 404 -12.39 17.42 -6.36
CA ASP A 404 -11.03 17.77 -6.77
C ASP A 404 -10.87 19.26 -7.10
N ILE A 405 -9.64 19.78 -6.95
CA ILE A 405 -9.23 21.13 -7.27
C ILE A 405 -7.87 21.08 -7.98
N GLU A 406 -7.79 21.70 -9.16
CA GLU A 406 -6.54 21.84 -9.91
C GLU A 406 -6.34 23.32 -10.30
N VAL A 407 -5.18 23.88 -9.99
CA VAL A 407 -4.78 25.25 -10.30
C VAL A 407 -3.94 25.24 -11.57
N ILE A 408 -4.53 25.73 -12.66
CA ILE A 408 -3.93 25.77 -13.99
C ILE A 408 -3.73 27.22 -14.39
N GLU A 409 -2.49 27.70 -14.36
CA GLU A 409 -2.14 29.09 -14.65
C GLU A 409 -2.89 30.07 -13.72
N ASP A 410 -3.82 30.88 -14.24
CA ASP A 410 -4.70 31.79 -13.48
C ASP A 410 -6.06 31.16 -13.09
N GLN A 411 -6.32 29.94 -13.53
CA GLN A 411 -7.62 29.29 -13.37
C GLN A 411 -7.59 28.27 -12.25
N VAL A 412 -8.66 28.21 -11.46
CA VAL A 412 -8.88 27.17 -10.46
C VAL A 412 -10.07 26.33 -10.91
N TRP A 413 -9.78 25.12 -11.33
CA TRP A 413 -10.76 24.15 -11.78
C TRP A 413 -11.28 23.37 -10.58
N ILE A 414 -12.59 23.30 -10.42
CA ILE A 414 -13.24 22.77 -9.21
C ILE A 414 -14.27 21.71 -9.63
N GLY A 415 -13.96 20.45 -9.33
CA GLY A 415 -14.83 19.31 -9.58
C GLY A 415 -15.82 19.11 -8.44
N THR A 416 -17.12 19.13 -8.74
CA THR A 416 -18.18 18.91 -7.74
C THR A 416 -19.11 17.76 -8.14
N SER A 417 -20.08 17.43 -7.28
CA SER A 417 -21.09 16.41 -7.58
C SER A 417 -22.05 16.77 -8.70
N SER A 418 -22.30 18.06 -8.92
CA SER A 418 -23.24 18.52 -9.95
C SER A 418 -22.58 19.22 -11.13
N GLN A 419 -21.52 19.99 -10.88
CA GLN A 419 -20.94 20.88 -11.88
C GLN A 419 -19.41 20.90 -11.84
N LEU A 420 -18.79 21.17 -12.98
CA LEU A 420 -17.39 21.57 -13.07
C LEU A 420 -17.35 23.10 -13.16
N TYR A 421 -16.71 23.74 -12.19
CA TYR A 421 -16.53 25.19 -12.18
C TYR A 421 -15.10 25.57 -12.52
N VAL A 422 -14.94 26.74 -13.14
CA VAL A 422 -13.64 27.35 -13.40
C VAL A 422 -13.65 28.77 -12.83
N TYR A 423 -12.84 28.99 -11.80
CA TYR A 423 -12.66 30.31 -11.21
C TYR A 423 -11.44 31.00 -11.82
N HIS A 424 -11.66 32.15 -12.44
CA HIS A 424 -10.57 33.00 -12.93
C HIS A 424 -10.14 33.95 -11.82
N GLN A 425 -8.90 33.84 -11.36
CA GLN A 425 -8.42 34.60 -10.21
C GLN A 425 -8.27 36.09 -10.52
N ASP A 426 -7.78 36.45 -11.71
CA ASP A 426 -7.64 37.85 -12.14
C ASP A 426 -8.99 38.57 -12.26
N GLN A 427 -10.01 37.87 -12.77
CA GLN A 427 -11.35 38.43 -12.99
C GLN A 427 -12.24 38.32 -11.75
N GLN A 428 -11.85 37.51 -10.77
CA GLN A 428 -12.64 37.14 -9.61
C GLN A 428 -14.04 36.64 -9.99
N ALA A 429 -14.11 35.84 -11.05
CA ALA A 429 -15.36 35.36 -11.62
C ALA A 429 -15.36 33.84 -11.69
N LEU A 430 -16.50 33.25 -11.32
CA LEU A 430 -16.76 31.82 -11.36
C LEU A 430 -17.61 31.50 -12.59
N TYR A 431 -17.13 30.58 -13.43
CA TYR A 431 -17.81 30.13 -14.63
C TYR A 431 -18.19 28.67 -14.51
N ASP A 432 -19.27 28.30 -15.17
CA ASP A 432 -19.57 26.91 -15.48
C ASP A 432 -18.66 26.45 -16.63
N PHE A 433 -18.19 25.20 -16.62
CA PHE A 433 -17.40 24.67 -17.74
C PHE A 433 -18.13 24.79 -19.09
N ARG A 434 -19.47 24.82 -19.09
CA ARG A 434 -20.27 24.98 -20.31
C ARG A 434 -20.19 26.39 -20.90
N ASP A 435 -19.79 27.37 -20.10
CA ASP A 435 -19.52 28.72 -20.59
C ASP A 435 -18.11 28.84 -21.20
N MET A 436 -17.30 27.77 -21.11
CA MET A 436 -15.91 27.73 -21.57
C MET A 436 -15.80 27.01 -22.92
N GLY A 437 -15.29 27.72 -23.94
CA GLY A 437 -14.90 27.12 -25.21
C GLY A 437 -16.04 26.56 -26.06
N ASP A 438 -15.69 25.69 -27.00
CA ASP A 438 -16.59 25.03 -27.95
C ASP A 438 -16.95 23.62 -27.47
N LEU A 439 -18.24 23.44 -27.18
CA LEU A 439 -18.86 22.21 -26.69
C LEU A 439 -19.44 21.33 -27.81
N SER A 440 -19.31 21.72 -29.08
CA SER A 440 -19.99 21.05 -30.20
C SER A 440 -19.79 19.53 -30.21
N ARG A 441 -18.62 19.05 -29.81
CA ARG A 441 -18.23 17.64 -29.75
C ARG A 441 -18.81 16.84 -28.58
N ILE A 442 -19.33 17.51 -27.55
CA ILE A 442 -19.97 16.89 -26.37
C ILE A 442 -21.40 17.40 -26.14
N SER A 443 -21.97 18.13 -27.10
CA SER A 443 -23.26 18.81 -26.99
C SER A 443 -24.43 17.89 -26.59
N HIS A 444 -24.40 16.61 -26.98
CA HIS A 444 -25.44 15.63 -26.62
C HIS A 444 -25.30 15.05 -25.20
N GLN A 445 -24.15 15.23 -24.55
CA GLN A 445 -23.81 14.61 -23.27
C GLN A 445 -23.54 15.64 -22.17
N GLN A 446 -23.29 16.91 -22.50
CA GLN A 446 -22.89 17.96 -21.56
C GLN A 446 -23.80 18.10 -20.32
N ASP A 447 -25.12 17.92 -20.49
CA ASP A 447 -26.10 18.06 -19.41
C ASP A 447 -26.25 16.79 -18.56
N LEU A 448 -25.64 15.69 -19.00
CA LEU A 448 -25.61 14.41 -18.29
C LEU A 448 -24.37 14.28 -17.41
N LEU A 449 -23.32 15.09 -17.67
CA LEU A 449 -22.07 15.07 -16.93
C LEU A 449 -22.29 15.51 -15.48
N LYS A 450 -21.90 14.65 -14.56
CA LYS A 450 -21.98 14.89 -13.12
C LYS A 450 -20.88 14.13 -12.40
N ASN A 451 -20.69 14.43 -11.12
CA ASN A 451 -19.65 13.83 -10.29
C ASN A 451 -18.27 13.90 -10.93
N PHE A 452 -17.75 15.12 -11.06
CA PHE A 452 -16.42 15.39 -11.60
C PHE A 452 -15.38 15.01 -10.55
N TRP A 453 -14.88 13.77 -10.63
CA TRP A 453 -14.13 13.12 -9.57
C TRP A 453 -12.68 13.57 -9.48
N GLU A 454 -12.06 13.88 -10.61
CA GLU A 454 -10.64 14.22 -10.69
C GLU A 454 -10.37 15.06 -11.93
N ILE A 455 -9.46 16.01 -11.79
CA ILE A 455 -9.01 16.94 -12.82
C ILE A 455 -7.48 16.81 -12.90
N TYR A 456 -6.94 16.69 -14.11
CA TYR A 456 -5.50 16.52 -14.29
C TYR A 456 -5.00 17.30 -15.51
N GLU A 457 -4.04 18.19 -15.30
CA GLU A 457 -3.37 18.88 -16.39
C GLU A 457 -2.25 18.03 -16.99
N TYR A 458 -2.30 17.81 -18.31
CA TYR A 458 -1.16 17.26 -19.05
C TYR A 458 -0.88 18.05 -20.33
N LYS A 459 0.25 18.76 -20.32
CA LYS A 459 0.73 19.61 -21.43
C LYS A 459 -0.30 20.70 -21.80
N GLN A 460 -1.07 20.49 -22.87
CA GLN A 460 -2.07 21.44 -23.35
C GLN A 460 -3.50 21.01 -23.05
N TRP A 461 -3.66 19.85 -22.42
CA TRP A 461 -4.95 19.22 -22.18
C TRP A 461 -5.26 19.27 -20.70
N VAL A 462 -6.51 19.55 -20.37
CA VAL A 462 -7.07 19.30 -19.04
C VAL A 462 -7.98 18.10 -19.18
N TYR A 463 -7.67 17.02 -18.45
CA TYR A 463 -8.48 15.80 -18.43
C TYR A 463 -9.36 15.81 -17.19
N ILE A 464 -10.63 15.43 -17.34
CA ILE A 464 -11.59 15.42 -16.24
C ILE A 464 -12.33 14.09 -16.23
N ALA A 465 -12.19 13.36 -15.13
CA ALA A 465 -12.93 12.14 -14.89
C ALA A 465 -14.31 12.47 -14.31
N SER A 466 -15.36 11.92 -14.91
CA SER A 466 -16.74 12.05 -14.45
C SER A 466 -17.43 10.69 -14.38
N GLU A 467 -18.64 10.65 -13.80
CA GLU A 467 -19.44 9.41 -13.76
C GLU A 467 -19.76 8.86 -15.16
N GLN A 468 -19.87 9.73 -16.16
CA GLN A 468 -20.22 9.37 -17.53
C GLN A 468 -18.98 8.97 -18.36
N GLY A 469 -17.78 9.37 -17.93
CA GLY A 469 -16.55 9.09 -18.67
C GLY A 469 -15.45 10.11 -18.43
N LEU A 470 -14.35 9.93 -19.17
CA LEU A 470 -13.22 10.85 -19.24
C LEU A 470 -13.43 11.87 -20.36
N ILE A 471 -13.49 13.15 -20.02
CA ILE A 471 -13.52 14.26 -20.98
C ILE A 471 -12.18 15.01 -20.97
N SER A 472 -11.93 15.76 -22.04
CA SER A 472 -10.74 16.59 -22.18
C SER A 472 -11.09 17.98 -22.70
N TYR A 473 -10.30 18.97 -22.29
CA TYR A 473 -10.33 20.34 -22.79
C TYR A 473 -8.98 20.73 -23.39
N ASP A 474 -8.97 21.12 -24.67
CA ASP A 474 -7.79 21.66 -25.36
C ASP A 474 -7.63 23.14 -24.99
N LYS A 475 -6.64 23.47 -24.15
CA LYS A 475 -6.38 24.86 -23.73
C LYS A 475 -6.03 25.79 -24.91
N LYS A 476 -5.44 25.27 -26.00
CA LYS A 476 -5.03 26.09 -27.16
C LYS A 476 -6.19 26.35 -28.12
N ARG A 477 -7.05 25.34 -28.32
CA ARG A 477 -8.18 25.46 -29.25
C ARG A 477 -9.47 25.92 -28.57
N GLY A 478 -9.53 25.83 -27.24
CA GLY A 478 -10.74 26.04 -26.48
C GLY A 478 -11.83 25.05 -26.86
N GLN A 479 -11.48 23.76 -27.00
CA GLN A 479 -12.40 22.73 -27.49
C GLN A 479 -12.53 21.59 -26.49
N TRP A 480 -13.76 21.17 -26.24
CA TRP A 480 -14.05 19.99 -25.44
C TRP A 480 -14.14 18.74 -26.29
N SER A 481 -13.75 17.60 -25.74
CA SER A 481 -13.95 16.28 -26.36
C SER A 481 -14.15 15.19 -25.34
N MET A 482 -15.02 14.23 -25.68
CA MET A 482 -15.10 12.95 -25.00
C MET A 482 -13.85 12.13 -25.35
N VAL A 483 -13.11 11.67 -24.33
CA VAL A 483 -11.98 10.76 -24.54
C VAL A 483 -12.49 9.32 -24.49
N PHE A 484 -13.14 8.94 -23.37
CA PHE A 484 -13.67 7.59 -23.16
C PHE A 484 -14.97 7.62 -22.36
N GLU A 485 -16.00 6.91 -22.82
CA GLU A 485 -17.17 6.64 -21.97
C GLU A 485 -16.82 5.68 -20.83
N THR A 486 -17.50 5.81 -19.70
CA THR A 486 -17.24 5.03 -18.47
C THR A 486 -17.29 3.50 -18.66
N ALA A 487 -18.02 3.03 -19.67
CA ALA A 487 -18.05 1.64 -20.07
C ALA A 487 -16.68 1.08 -20.50
N HIS A 488 -15.76 1.93 -20.97
CA HIS A 488 -14.39 1.53 -21.33
C HIS A 488 -13.52 1.17 -20.13
N TYR A 489 -13.92 1.52 -18.90
CA TYR A 489 -13.22 1.14 -17.67
C TYR A 489 -14.19 0.53 -16.66
N ASN A 490 -15.14 -0.27 -17.17
CA ASN A 490 -16.07 -1.10 -16.40
C ASN A 490 -16.96 -0.32 -15.41
N ASP A 491 -17.39 0.90 -15.77
CA ASP A 491 -18.23 1.77 -14.94
C ASP A 491 -17.64 2.05 -13.54
N ARG A 492 -16.31 1.98 -13.42
CA ARG A 492 -15.61 2.16 -12.14
C ARG A 492 -15.37 3.63 -11.86
N LYS A 493 -15.46 4.02 -10.59
CA LYS A 493 -15.01 5.36 -10.15
C LYS A 493 -13.51 5.50 -10.36
N ILE A 494 -13.11 6.58 -11.03
CA ILE A 494 -11.72 7.02 -11.13
C ILE A 494 -11.39 7.85 -9.88
N ASN A 495 -10.29 7.51 -9.23
CA ASN A 495 -9.80 8.19 -8.03
C ASN A 495 -8.45 8.88 -8.26
N ALA A 496 -7.67 8.42 -9.24
CA ALA A 496 -6.36 8.95 -9.58
C ALA A 496 -6.11 8.81 -11.09
N MET A 497 -5.42 9.75 -11.71
CA MET A 497 -5.03 9.76 -13.11
C MET A 497 -3.55 10.11 -13.25
N ALA A 498 -2.89 9.45 -14.19
CA ALA A 498 -1.56 9.83 -14.63
C ALA A 498 -1.42 9.66 -16.14
N PHE A 499 -0.78 10.62 -16.79
CA PHE A 499 -0.66 10.68 -18.24
C PHE A 499 0.80 10.67 -18.70
N SER A 500 1.02 9.96 -19.81
CA SER A 500 2.23 10.03 -20.64
C SER A 500 1.82 10.38 -22.07
N ASP A 501 2.79 10.43 -22.99
CA ASP A 501 2.50 10.72 -24.40
C ASP A 501 1.71 9.61 -25.11
N GLU A 502 1.89 8.36 -24.68
CA GLU A 502 1.28 7.20 -25.33
C GLU A 502 0.18 6.54 -24.48
N TYR A 503 0.30 6.62 -23.16
CA TYR A 503 -0.58 5.92 -22.23
C TYR A 503 -1.20 6.87 -21.20
N CYS A 504 -2.44 6.57 -20.81
CA CYS A 504 -3.01 7.04 -19.56
C CYS A 504 -3.25 5.88 -18.59
N PHE A 505 -3.12 6.18 -17.30
CA PHE A 505 -3.35 5.25 -16.20
C PHE A 505 -4.49 5.81 -15.35
N LEU A 506 -5.52 4.99 -15.12
CA LEU A 506 -6.73 5.36 -14.39
C LEU A 506 -6.83 4.49 -13.13
N GLY A 507 -6.54 5.06 -11.98
CA GLY A 507 -6.68 4.43 -10.67
C GLY A 507 -8.14 4.34 -10.28
N THR A 508 -8.59 3.17 -9.83
CA THR A 508 -9.99 2.88 -9.51
C THR A 508 -10.16 2.33 -8.10
N ASN A 509 -11.41 2.04 -7.72
CA ASN A 509 -11.73 1.32 -6.49
C ASN A 509 -11.23 -0.14 -6.45
N PHE A 510 -10.83 -0.71 -7.58
CA PHE A 510 -10.48 -2.12 -7.73
C PHE A 510 -9.26 -2.31 -8.65
N GLY A 511 -8.16 -1.62 -8.38
CA GLY A 511 -6.95 -1.64 -9.19
C GLY A 511 -6.88 -0.43 -10.11
N PHE A 512 -6.27 -0.58 -11.28
CA PHE A 512 -6.17 0.50 -12.26
C PHE A 512 -6.26 -0.04 -13.68
N ASP A 513 -6.59 0.85 -14.62
CA ASP A 513 -6.61 0.58 -16.05
C ASP A 513 -5.46 1.34 -16.75
N ARG A 514 -4.75 0.66 -17.66
CA ARG A 514 -3.81 1.30 -18.61
C ARG A 514 -4.48 1.39 -19.96
N ILE A 515 -4.54 2.57 -20.55
CA ILE A 515 -5.14 2.79 -21.87
C ILE A 515 -4.11 3.42 -22.80
N ASP A 516 -3.92 2.80 -23.97
CA ASP A 516 -3.15 3.36 -25.08
C ASP A 516 -3.98 4.47 -25.76
N LEU A 517 -3.50 5.71 -25.73
CA LEU A 517 -4.20 6.88 -26.28
C LEU A 517 -4.23 6.90 -27.82
N ASN A 518 -3.36 6.13 -28.48
CA ASN A 518 -3.28 6.07 -29.94
C ASN A 518 -4.10 4.90 -30.52
N ARG A 519 -4.04 3.74 -29.86
CA ARG A 519 -4.70 2.51 -30.31
C ARG A 519 -6.02 2.23 -29.60
N PHE A 520 -6.28 2.93 -28.50
CA PHE A 520 -7.46 2.74 -27.64
C PHE A 520 -7.59 1.32 -27.10
N PHE A 521 -6.46 0.64 -26.88
CA PHE A 521 -6.42 -0.65 -26.22
C PHE A 521 -6.34 -0.43 -24.70
N GLN A 522 -7.21 -1.11 -23.96
CA GLN A 522 -7.28 -1.08 -22.51
C GLN A 522 -6.71 -2.38 -21.94
N ARG A 523 -5.95 -2.25 -20.84
CA ARG A 523 -5.54 -3.36 -19.99
C ARG A 523 -5.95 -3.09 -18.54
N ASP A 524 -6.75 -3.96 -17.96
CA ASP A 524 -7.22 -3.90 -16.57
C ASP A 524 -6.25 -4.65 -15.64
N TYR A 525 -5.83 -4.00 -14.55
CA TYR A 525 -4.97 -4.56 -13.52
C TYR A 525 -5.73 -4.63 -12.19
N SER A 526 -6.54 -5.68 -12.05
CA SER A 526 -7.41 -5.92 -10.89
C SER A 526 -6.84 -6.98 -9.93
N TYR A 527 -5.63 -6.78 -9.40
CA TYR A 527 -5.02 -7.75 -8.48
C TYR A 527 -5.44 -7.55 -7.00
N PRO A 528 -5.60 -8.63 -6.20
CA PRO A 528 -6.01 -8.52 -4.79
C PRO A 528 -5.07 -7.69 -3.91
N PHE A 529 -3.78 -7.62 -4.26
CA PHE A 529 -2.78 -6.85 -3.52
C PHE A 529 -2.81 -5.35 -3.82
N LEU A 530 -3.49 -4.90 -4.90
CA LEU A 530 -3.63 -3.48 -5.23
C LEU A 530 -4.81 -2.84 -4.49
N GLY A 531 -5.97 -3.50 -4.46
CA GLY A 531 -7.16 -2.94 -3.82
C GLY A 531 -7.61 -1.62 -4.48
N ARG A 532 -7.92 -0.59 -3.68
CA ARG A 532 -8.28 0.74 -4.19
C ARG A 532 -7.01 1.55 -4.41
N VAL A 533 -6.86 2.10 -5.62
CA VAL A 533 -5.84 3.09 -5.95
C VAL A 533 -6.39 4.48 -5.62
N ASN A 534 -5.65 5.22 -4.80
CA ASN A 534 -6.01 6.55 -4.32
C ASN A 534 -5.16 7.66 -4.96
N ASP A 535 -3.92 7.36 -5.39
CA ASP A 535 -3.01 8.33 -6.01
C ASP A 535 -2.08 7.61 -6.99
N LEU A 536 -1.62 8.31 -8.04
CA LEU A 536 -0.81 7.77 -9.13
C LEU A 536 0.30 8.73 -9.53
N PHE A 537 1.47 8.18 -9.85
CA PHE A 537 2.59 8.95 -10.38
C PHE A 537 3.44 8.11 -11.33
N ILE A 538 3.77 8.67 -12.49
CA ILE A 538 4.67 8.04 -13.47
C ILE A 538 6.04 8.68 -13.30
N SER A 539 7.04 7.85 -13.04
CA SER A 539 8.46 8.22 -12.97
C SER A 539 9.22 7.32 -13.94
N ASP A 540 9.52 7.85 -15.12
CA ASP A 540 10.15 7.13 -16.24
C ASP A 540 9.45 5.78 -16.53
N ASP A 541 10.14 4.67 -16.28
CA ASP A 541 9.69 3.31 -16.55
C ASP A 541 8.84 2.71 -15.41
N VAL A 542 8.56 3.49 -14.37
CA VAL A 542 7.91 3.04 -13.14
C VAL A 542 6.62 3.80 -12.89
N LEU A 543 5.56 3.06 -12.59
CA LEU A 543 4.30 3.59 -12.08
C LEU A 543 4.27 3.37 -10.58
N TRP A 544 4.11 4.45 -9.83
CA TRP A 544 3.88 4.43 -8.39
C TRP A 544 2.39 4.59 -8.10
N LEU A 545 1.88 3.75 -7.22
CA LEU A 545 0.48 3.69 -6.83
C LEU A 545 0.35 3.82 -5.32
N GLY A 546 -0.29 4.89 -4.86
CA GLY A 546 -0.77 5.01 -3.48
C GLY A 546 -2.07 4.22 -3.36
N THR A 547 -2.06 3.12 -2.61
CA THR A 547 -3.22 2.23 -2.50
C THR A 547 -3.67 2.02 -1.07
N ASN A 548 -4.89 1.51 -0.88
CA ASN A 548 -5.35 1.08 0.43
C ASN A 548 -4.64 -0.19 0.97
N LYS A 549 -3.70 -0.73 0.19
CA LYS A 549 -2.83 -1.85 0.56
C LYS A 549 -1.37 -1.45 0.72
N GLY A 550 -0.98 -0.21 0.47
CA GLY A 550 0.40 0.27 0.59
C GLY A 550 0.82 1.12 -0.59
N LEU A 551 2.09 1.53 -0.61
CA LEU A 551 2.70 2.14 -1.78
C LEU A 551 3.19 1.02 -2.70
N THR A 552 2.64 0.92 -3.91
CA THR A 552 3.04 -0.10 -4.89
C THR A 552 3.84 0.52 -6.02
N LYS A 553 4.96 -0.11 -6.36
CA LYS A 553 5.82 0.17 -7.51
C LYS A 553 5.53 -0.85 -8.60
N PHE A 554 5.35 -0.40 -9.84
CA PHE A 554 5.15 -1.27 -11.00
C PHE A 554 6.05 -0.87 -12.17
N GLN A 555 6.83 -1.82 -12.69
CA GLN A 555 7.67 -1.65 -13.88
C GLN A 555 6.85 -1.87 -15.16
N TRP A 556 6.09 -0.85 -15.56
CA TRP A 556 5.05 -0.98 -16.58
C TRP A 556 5.57 -1.12 -18.02
N THR A 557 6.81 -0.70 -18.30
CA THR A 557 7.40 -0.77 -19.66
C THR A 557 7.87 -2.16 -20.06
N LYS A 558 8.02 -3.08 -19.09
CA LYS A 558 8.30 -4.49 -19.36
C LYS A 558 7.07 -5.27 -19.81
N ASP A 559 5.90 -4.65 -19.72
CA ASP A 559 4.62 -5.28 -19.99
C ASP A 559 4.15 -4.99 -21.43
N PHE A 560 4.52 -5.89 -22.35
CA PHE A 560 4.34 -5.78 -23.80
C PHE A 560 2.96 -6.18 -24.32
#